data_AF-A0A2D8W9F2-F1
#
_entry.id   AF-A0A2D8W9F2-F1
#
_cell.length_a   1.000
_cell.length_b   1.000
_cell.length_c   1.000
_cell.angle_alpha   90.00
_cell.angle_beta   90.00
_cell.angle_gamma   90.00
#
_symmetry.space_group_name_H-M   'P 1'
#
loop_
_entity.id
_entity.type
_entity.pdbx_description
1 polymer ?
#
loop_
_entity_poly.entity_id
_entity_poly.type
_entity_poly.pdbx_seq_one_letter_code
_entity_poly.pdbx_strand_id
1 'polypeptide(L)' 'AFDSWAESLPPAVLRGKGFVVFSDTPDQHWLWQKVGRSSRLEPGKGDPVADSAVVLIGTSVMPIKTDPSITGPFRPVN' A
#
# COMPACT_ATOMS: atom_id res chain seq x y z
N ALA A 1 5.83 9.61 4.33
CA ALA A 1 5.30 8.52 5.17
C ALA A 1 4.99 7.27 4.35
N PHE A 2 4.24 7.38 3.25
CA PHE A 2 3.99 6.24 2.36
C PHE A 2 5.24 5.71 1.67
N ASP A 3 6.07 6.57 1.09
CA ASP A 3 7.28 6.12 0.40
C ASP A 3 8.22 5.35 1.35
N SER A 4 8.36 5.83 2.59
CA SER A 4 9.13 5.13 3.64
C SER A 4 8.56 3.75 3.97
N TRP A 5 7.23 3.61 4.06
CA TRP A 5 6.59 2.30 4.23
C TRP A 5 6.86 1.39 3.02
N ALA A 6 6.66 1.89 1.80
CA ALA A 6 6.84 1.14 0.56
C ALA A 6 8.31 0.70 0.35
N GLU A 7 9.27 1.51 0.79
CA GLU A 7 10.70 1.21 0.79
C GLU A 7 11.11 0.25 1.90
N SER A 8 10.40 0.26 3.04
CA SER A 8 10.65 -0.66 4.16
C SER A 8 10.19 -2.10 3.91
N LEU A 9 9.43 -2.34 2.83
CA LEU A 9 8.93 -3.67 2.50
C LEU A 9 10.10 -4.66 2.32
N PRO A 10 10.03 -5.84 2.94
CA PRO A 10 11.14 -6.77 2.91
C PRO A 10 11.42 -7.24 1.48
N PRO A 11 12.67 -7.59 1.13
CA PRO A 11 13.02 -8.07 -0.21
C PRO A 11 12.22 -9.29 -0.69
N ALA A 12 11.62 -10.04 0.24
CA ALA A 12 10.72 -11.14 -0.05
C ALA A 12 9.43 -10.71 -0.76
N VAL A 13 9.03 -9.43 -0.68
CA VAL A 13 7.86 -8.87 -1.39
C VAL A 13 8.26 -8.58 -2.85
N LEU A 14 7.72 -9.39 -3.76
CA LEU A 14 8.00 -9.31 -5.20
C LEU A 14 7.09 -8.32 -5.92
N ARG A 15 5.82 -8.25 -5.51
CA ARG A 15 4.81 -7.36 -6.09
C ARG A 15 3.91 -6.80 -4.99
N GLY A 16 3.36 -5.62 -5.25
CA GLY A 16 2.34 -5.01 -4.40
C GLY A 16 1.33 -4.26 -5.27
N LYS A 17 0.06 -4.26 -4.88
CA LYS A 17 -0.97 -3.44 -5.52
C LYS A 17 -2.01 -3.04 -4.50
N GLY A 18 -2.53 -1.82 -4.60
CA GLY A 18 -3.60 -1.40 -3.72
C GLY A 18 -4.07 0.02 -3.93
N PHE A 19 -5.04 0.38 -3.09
CA PHE A 19 -5.53 1.74 -2.94
C PHE A 19 -4.95 2.34 -1.67
N VAL A 20 -4.60 3.60 -1.73
CA VAL A 20 -4.09 4.37 -0.60
C VAL A 20 -4.97 5.61 -0.45
N VAL A 21 -5.43 5.88 0.75
CA VAL A 21 -6.19 7.08 1.12
C VAL A 21 -5.42 7.77 2.23
N PHE A 22 -5.01 9.01 1.99
CA PHE A 22 -4.27 9.81 2.97
C PHE A 22 -5.22 10.61 3.86
N SER A 23 -4.85 10.77 5.13
CA SER A 23 -5.67 11.47 6.13
C SER A 23 -5.84 12.97 5.85
N ASP A 24 -4.89 13.59 5.16
CA ASP A 24 -4.92 15.00 4.76
C ASP A 24 -5.82 15.25 3.53
N THR A 25 -6.13 14.20 2.78
CA THR A 25 -6.88 14.24 1.52
C THR A 25 -7.87 13.07 1.43
N PRO A 26 -8.83 12.98 2.37
CA PRO A 26 -9.69 11.81 2.54
C PRO A 26 -10.66 11.55 1.38
N ASP A 27 -10.93 12.55 0.55
CA ASP A 27 -11.82 12.46 -0.62
C ASP A 27 -11.07 12.00 -1.88
N GLN A 28 -9.76 11.79 -1.78
CA GLN A 28 -8.91 11.32 -2.85
C GLN A 28 -8.35 9.93 -2.51
N HIS A 29 -8.10 9.14 -3.55
CA HIS A 29 -7.40 7.87 -3.42
C HIS A 29 -6.32 7.76 -4.48
N TRP A 30 -5.31 6.97 -4.18
CA TRP A 30 -4.17 6.71 -5.05
C TRP A 30 -4.09 5.23 -5.35
N LEU A 31 -3.76 4.92 -6.61
CA LEU A 31 -3.39 3.58 -7.05
C LEU A 31 -1.91 3.38 -6.79
N TRP A 32 -1.60 2.42 -5.93
CA TRP A 32 -0.24 1.98 -5.68
C TRP A 32 0.07 0.68 -6.43
N GLN A 33 1.26 0.61 -7.02
CA GLN A 33 1.79 -0.58 -7.65
C GLN A 33 3.30 -0.72 -7.40
N LYS A 34 3.74 -1.94 -7.14
CA LYS A 34 5.14 -2.32 -6.94
C LYS A 34 5.49 -3.57 -7.73
N VAL A 35 6.68 -3.57 -8.34
CA VAL A 35 7.33 -4.75 -8.94
C VAL A 35 8.82 -4.71 -8.59
N GLY A 36 9.31 -5.69 -7.84
CA GLY A 36 10.67 -5.71 -7.33
C GLY A 36 10.97 -4.45 -6.52
N ARG A 37 12.02 -3.71 -6.90
CA ARG A 37 12.41 -2.45 -6.23
C ARG A 37 11.63 -1.23 -6.75
N SER A 38 10.94 -1.34 -7.88
CA SER A 38 10.20 -0.23 -8.47
C SER A 38 8.82 -0.11 -7.81
N SER A 39 8.44 1.12 -7.49
CA SER A 39 7.15 1.47 -6.90
C SER A 39 6.61 2.71 -7.62
N ARG A 40 5.30 2.76 -7.82
CA ARG A 40 4.61 3.93 -8.38
C ARG A 40 3.30 4.15 -7.63
N LEU A 41 3.03 5.42 -7.37
CA LEU A 41 1.79 5.91 -6.82
C LEU A 41 1.22 6.92 -7.82
N GLU A 42 -0.05 6.78 -8.17
CA GLU A 42 -0.73 7.69 -9.10
C GLU A 42 -2.15 8.00 -8.63
N PRO A 43 -2.69 9.19 -8.95
CA PRO A 43 -4.06 9.52 -8.62
C PRO A 43 -5.02 8.47 -9.21
N GLY A 44 -5.88 7.93 -8.35
CA GLY A 44 -6.93 7.03 -8.78
C GLY A 44 -7.98 7.74 -9.62
N LYS A 45 -8.67 6.97 -10.46
CA LYS A 45 -9.82 7.43 -11.24
C LYS A 45 -11.02 6.57 -10.87
N GLY A 46 -12.19 7.20 -10.77
CA GLY A 46 -13.44 6.51 -10.45
C GLY A 46 -13.95 6.87 -9.06
N ASP A 47 -14.79 6.00 -8.52
CA ASP A 47 -15.51 6.24 -7.28
C ASP A 47 -14.55 6.38 -6.08
N PRO A 48 -14.94 7.18 -5.06
CA PRO A 48 -14.18 7.28 -3.82
C PRO A 48 -13.96 5.91 -3.19
N VAL A 49 -12.73 5.64 -2.78
CA VAL A 49 -12.40 4.46 -1.97
C VAL A 49 -12.41 4.92 -0.51
N ALA A 50 -13.18 4.24 0.33
CA ALA A 50 -13.32 4.63 1.73
C ALA A 50 -12.01 4.46 2.51
N ASP A 51 -11.28 3.37 2.23
CA ASP A 51 -10.16 2.91 3.04
C ASP A 51 -8.95 2.46 2.23
N SER A 52 -7.77 2.50 2.85
CA SER A 52 -6.55 1.98 2.25
C SER A 52 -6.53 0.45 2.30
N ALA A 53 -6.21 -0.19 1.18
CA ALA A 53 -6.09 -1.64 1.11
C ALA A 53 -4.99 -2.02 0.13
N VAL A 54 -4.06 -2.89 0.55
CA VAL A 54 -2.96 -3.36 -0.28
C VAL A 54 -2.83 -4.88 -0.23
N VAL A 55 -2.49 -5.46 -1.37
CA VAL A 55 -2.13 -6.86 -1.50
C VAL A 55 -0.64 -6.94 -1.81
N LEU A 56 0.08 -7.74 -1.03
CA LEU A 56 1.48 -8.05 -1.25
C LEU A 56 1.63 -9.49 -1.73
N ILE A 57 2.48 -9.69 -2.73
CA ILE A 57 2.83 -11.01 -3.27
C ILE A 57 4.32 -11.17 -3.09
N GLY A 58 4.74 -12.24 -2.43
CA GLY A 58 6.13 -12.50 -2.11
C GLY A 58 6.55 -13.95 -2.26
N THR A 59 7.79 -14.22 -1.87
CA THR A 59 8.36 -15.58 -1.81
C THR A 59 7.85 -16.33 -0.58
N SER A 60 8.20 -17.62 -0.48
CA SER A 60 7.84 -18.46 0.69
C SER A 60 8.42 -17.97 2.02
N VAL A 61 9.45 -17.11 1.98
CA VAL A 61 10.02 -16.47 3.18
C VAL A 61 9.40 -15.12 3.50
N MET A 62 8.38 -14.67 2.75
CA MET A 62 7.61 -13.48 3.09
C MET A 62 6.93 -13.70 4.45
N PRO A 63 7.01 -12.75 5.39
CA PRO A 63 6.33 -12.88 6.67
C PRO A 63 4.81 -12.98 6.46
N ILE A 64 4.19 -14.11 6.83
CA ILE A 64 2.75 -14.37 6.69
C ILE A 64 1.99 -14.03 7.99
N LYS A 65 2.69 -13.87 9.12
CA LYS A 65 2.09 -13.78 10.46
C LYS A 65 1.60 -12.39 10.86
N THR A 66 1.87 -11.38 10.06
CA THR A 66 1.32 -10.04 10.24
C THR A 66 0.66 -9.72 8.92
N ASP A 67 -0.66 -9.53 8.90
CA ASP A 67 -1.22 -8.59 7.92
C ASP A 67 -0.35 -7.34 8.04
N PRO A 68 0.39 -6.97 6.98
CA PRO A 68 1.28 -5.83 7.08
C PRO A 68 0.37 -4.63 7.31
N SER A 69 0.28 -4.21 8.57
CA SER A 69 -0.45 -3.01 8.94
C SER A 69 0.16 -1.88 8.12
N ILE A 70 -0.65 -1.26 7.28
CA ILE A 70 -0.23 -0.08 6.54
C ILE A 70 -0.13 1.04 7.59
N THR A 71 1.04 1.18 8.20
CA THR A 71 1.28 2.18 9.25
C THR A 71 1.68 3.50 8.61
N GLY A 72 0.95 4.57 8.91
CA GLY A 72 1.22 5.92 8.42
C GLY A 72 -0.01 6.82 8.53
N PRO A 73 -0.04 7.99 7.88
CA PRO A 73 -1.18 8.92 7.88
C PRO A 73 -2.30 8.40 6.97
N PHE A 74 -2.61 7.11 7.07
CA PHE A 74 -3.64 6.44 6.31
C PHE A 74 -4.87 6.28 7.18
N ARG A 75 -6.04 6.20 6.56
CA ARG A 75 -7.26 5.86 7.31
C ARG A 75 -7.16 4.40 7.82
N PRO A 76 -7.38 4.16 9.13
CA PRO A 76 -7.40 2.81 9.69
C PRO A 76 -8.61 2.03 9.17
N VAL A 77 -8.40 0.74 8.90
CA VAL A 77 -9.46 -0.20 8.54
C VAL A 77 -10.05 -0.77 9.84
N ASN A 78 -11.35 -0.59 10.07
CA ASN A 78 -12.10 -1.27 11.13
C ASN A 78 -12.69 -2.58 10.63
#